data_AF-A0A820UC93-F1
#
_entry.id   AF-A0A820UC93-F1
#
_cell.length_a   1.000
_cell.length_b   1.000
_cell.length_c   1.000
_cell.angle_alpha   90.00
_cell.angle_beta   90.00
_cell.angle_gamma   90.00
#
_symmetry.space_group_name_H-M   'P 1'
#
loop_
_entity.id
_entity.type
_entity.pdbx_description
1 polymer ?
#
loop_
_entity_poly.entity_id
_entity_poly.type
_entity_poly.pdbx_seq_one_letter_code
_entity_poly.pdbx_strand_id
1 'polypeptide(L)'
;MQLTRDLTPIDLLGYCQCLIMLSKYSEAENLILNVLLRINQTDETWHLLVKAQRKCKNYSNTRKEKEKHEMYLSAIESISKALKQNEDNTEVKNERTIINKLIQRASREETSPEHDIRYRRRIDNCSLYNILSIDGGGIRGIMAAIWLRELERKTKRTCSSMFQMMAGTSTGAIIAAGLSVPDKYNRTIPAHNASELVELYKTRGKDIFIKKSRNFCNYHRSSFSLAPKYSSNGKRNLFEHYFGQTLLSECLTDIVIPIVRSADTYTHLFTRNDSLYSTSLVDVLMATTAAPTYFKPHILYGTNHIDGGVQMNNPTMAAYTKAIEYGYEKENIFVLSLGTGDYIEDPLVANDHPDIIYYLRNLNILVKVLLDSQQHNVDYQMSILMNDEHYYRWQVWFEELIQLDKYETDIVNKLENIAYEYWEEMEIYDNNRLNRLIERLRFE
;
A
#
# COMPACT_ATOMS: atom_id res chain seq x y z
N MET A 1 17.78 -11.11 26.09
CA MET A 1 18.59 -12.34 26.28
C MET A 1 18.53 -12.94 27.70
N GLN A 2 17.91 -12.27 28.70
CA GLN A 2 17.70 -12.84 30.06
C GLN A 2 16.44 -13.73 30.18
N LEU A 3 15.50 -13.66 29.23
CA LEU A 3 14.23 -14.41 29.25
C LEU A 3 14.35 -15.89 28.86
N THR A 4 15.49 -16.36 28.34
CA THR A 4 15.59 -17.68 27.68
C THR A 4 16.08 -18.82 28.56
N ARG A 5 16.38 -18.59 29.85
CA ARG A 5 17.00 -19.63 30.71
C ARG A 5 16.00 -20.61 31.32
N ASP A 6 14.72 -20.23 31.42
CA ASP A 6 13.66 -21.03 32.07
C ASP A 6 12.50 -21.44 31.14
N LEU A 7 12.60 -21.17 29.84
CA LEU A 7 11.54 -21.45 28.86
C LEU A 7 11.70 -22.86 28.25
N THR A 8 10.59 -23.59 28.13
CA THR A 8 10.58 -24.88 27.44
C THR A 8 10.72 -24.70 25.91
N PRO A 9 11.08 -25.75 25.14
CA PRO A 9 11.09 -25.66 23.69
C PRO A 9 9.75 -25.25 23.07
N ILE A 10 8.63 -25.61 23.71
CA ILE A 10 7.28 -25.24 23.28
C ILE A 10 7.04 -23.74 23.50
N ASP A 11 7.45 -23.20 24.65
CA ASP A 11 7.32 -21.77 24.95
C ASP A 11 8.13 -20.92 23.97
N LEU A 12 9.35 -21.38 23.63
CA LEU A 12 10.21 -20.71 22.67
C LEU A 12 9.62 -20.75 21.24
N LEU A 13 8.98 -21.85 20.86
CA LEU A 13 8.27 -21.97 19.58
C LEU A 13 7.08 -21.01 19.52
N GLY A 14 6.26 -20.96 20.57
CA GLY A 14 5.15 -20.01 20.69
C GLY A 14 5.63 -18.56 20.65
N TYR A 15 6.72 -18.23 21.34
CA TYR A 15 7.33 -16.91 21.28
C TYR A 15 7.80 -16.55 19.85
N CYS A 16 8.38 -17.52 19.14
CA CYS A 16 8.77 -17.34 17.74
C CYS A 16 7.58 -17.08 16.80
N GLN A 17 6.48 -17.81 16.98
CA GLN A 17 5.24 -17.56 16.25
C GLN A 17 4.73 -16.13 16.50
N CYS A 18 4.75 -15.67 17.75
CA CYS A 18 4.39 -14.29 18.09
C CYS A 18 5.27 -13.26 17.37
N LEU A 19 6.59 -13.46 17.33
CA LEU A 19 7.50 -12.58 16.59
C LEU A 19 7.14 -12.53 15.09
N ILE A 20 6.85 -13.67 14.47
CA ILE A 20 6.43 -13.74 13.07
C ILE A 20 5.08 -13.04 12.84
N MET A 21 4.11 -13.18 13.77
CA MET A 21 2.84 -12.47 13.71
C MET A 21 3.02 -10.95 13.84
N LEU A 22 3.97 -10.51 14.64
CA LEU A 22 4.36 -9.09 14.78
C LEU A 22 5.31 -8.61 13.68
N SER A 23 5.55 -9.43 12.65
CA SER A 23 6.46 -9.14 11.53
C SER A 23 7.91 -8.85 11.96
N LYS A 24 8.34 -9.36 13.13
CA LYS A 24 9.70 -9.28 13.67
C LYS A 24 10.53 -10.47 13.18
N TYR A 25 10.71 -10.53 11.87
CA TYR A 25 11.31 -11.69 11.20
C TYR A 25 12.78 -11.89 11.59
N SER A 26 13.58 -10.82 11.66
CA SER A 26 15.02 -10.90 11.98
C SER A 26 15.24 -11.41 13.40
N GLU A 27 14.37 -11.02 14.33
CA GLU A 27 14.38 -11.54 15.70
C GLU A 27 13.99 -13.01 15.73
N ALA A 28 12.95 -13.41 14.98
CA ALA A 28 12.52 -14.79 14.86
C ALA A 28 13.62 -15.68 14.24
N GLU A 29 14.26 -15.26 13.15
CA GLU A 29 15.37 -15.98 12.52
C GLU A 29 16.53 -16.17 13.51
N ASN A 30 16.92 -15.10 14.20
CA ASN A 30 18.00 -15.17 15.19
C ASN A 30 17.66 -16.13 16.34
N LEU A 31 16.43 -16.13 16.83
CA LEU A 31 15.97 -17.05 17.87
C LEU A 31 16.03 -18.50 17.37
N ILE A 32 15.56 -18.76 16.15
CA ILE A 32 15.50 -20.12 15.61
C ILE A 32 16.90 -20.69 15.39
N LEU A 33 17.77 -19.94 14.70
CA LEU A 33 19.12 -20.38 14.35
C LEU A 33 20.01 -20.59 15.58
N ASN A 34 19.92 -19.70 16.57
CA ASN A 34 20.81 -19.74 17.73
C ASN A 34 20.30 -20.62 18.88
N VAL A 35 18.98 -20.84 18.96
CA VAL A 35 18.35 -21.55 20.08
C VAL A 35 17.55 -22.76 19.60
N LEU A 36 16.44 -22.55 18.88
CA LEU A 36 15.46 -23.63 18.63
C LEU A 36 16.05 -24.81 17.85
N LEU A 37 16.80 -24.59 16.77
CA LEU A 37 17.38 -25.69 15.99
C LEU A 37 18.35 -26.59 16.78
N ARG A 38 18.89 -26.11 17.92
CA ARG A 38 19.77 -26.90 18.78
C ARG A 38 19.01 -27.82 19.73
N ILE A 39 17.77 -27.48 20.05
CA ILE A 39 16.98 -28.15 21.09
C ILE A 39 15.72 -28.84 20.53
N ASN A 40 15.22 -28.42 19.36
CA ASN A 40 13.98 -28.91 18.78
C ASN A 40 13.97 -28.71 17.24
N GLN A 41 14.07 -29.80 16.48
CA GLN A 41 14.05 -29.78 15.01
C GLN A 41 12.75 -30.40 14.49
N THR A 42 11.66 -29.64 14.63
CA THR A 42 10.34 -30.04 14.11
C THR A 42 10.09 -29.42 12.73
N ASP A 43 9.15 -30.01 11.98
CA ASP A 43 8.65 -29.47 10.71
C ASP A 43 8.23 -28.00 10.84
N GLU A 44 7.57 -27.66 11.93
CA GLU A 44 7.13 -26.31 12.24
C GLU A 44 8.31 -25.35 12.49
N THR A 45 9.36 -25.79 13.19
CA THR A 45 10.57 -24.98 13.40
C THR A 45 11.23 -24.63 12.07
N TRP A 46 11.30 -25.59 11.14
CA TRP A 46 11.83 -25.35 9.80
C TRP A 46 10.93 -24.46 8.95
N HIS A 47 9.61 -24.64 9.00
CA HIS A 47 8.67 -23.78 8.30
C HIS A 47 8.83 -22.31 8.76
N LEU A 48 8.82 -22.07 10.08
CA LEU A 48 9.01 -20.73 10.65
C LEU A 48 10.36 -20.14 10.27
N LEU A 49 11.43 -20.94 10.24
CA LEU A 49 12.75 -20.47 9.81
C LEU A 49 12.76 -20.03 8.35
N VAL A 50 12.23 -20.86 7.45
CA VAL A 50 12.20 -20.56 6.02
C VAL A 50 11.36 -19.31 5.77
N LYS A 51 10.20 -19.21 6.44
CA LYS A 51 9.32 -18.04 6.37
C LYS A 51 10.01 -16.77 6.89
N ALA A 52 10.68 -16.85 8.03
CA ALA A 52 11.47 -15.75 8.58
C ALA A 52 12.57 -15.36 7.59
N GLN A 53 13.39 -16.29 7.10
CA GLN A 53 14.48 -16.04 6.17
C GLN A 53 14.07 -15.46 4.82
N ARG A 54 12.85 -15.75 4.37
CA ARG A 54 12.27 -15.15 3.17
C ARG A 54 11.92 -13.67 3.41
N LYS A 55 11.38 -13.35 4.58
CA LYS A 55 10.90 -12.02 4.97
C LYS A 55 11.98 -11.10 5.57
N CYS A 56 12.93 -11.65 6.32
CA CYS A 56 14.14 -10.99 6.76
C CYS A 56 14.95 -10.61 5.53
N LYS A 57 15.12 -9.33 5.19
CA LYS A 57 16.35 -8.89 4.49
C LYS A 57 16.51 -7.38 4.28
N ASN A 58 17.79 -7.03 4.19
CA ASN A 58 18.36 -5.72 4.01
C ASN A 58 18.48 -5.42 2.49
N TYR A 59 17.51 -4.69 1.95
CA TYR A 59 17.34 -4.41 0.51
C TYR A 59 18.31 -3.36 -0.06
N SER A 60 19.37 -3.02 0.67
CA SER A 60 20.16 -1.81 0.47
C SER A 60 21.18 -1.84 -0.68
N ASN A 61 21.28 -2.91 -1.49
CA ASN A 61 22.32 -2.95 -2.53
C ASN A 61 22.13 -3.86 -3.76
N THR A 62 20.97 -4.45 -4.00
CA THR A 62 20.86 -5.51 -5.04
C THR A 62 20.48 -4.95 -6.42
N ARG A 63 21.50 -4.64 -7.23
CA ARG A 63 21.34 -4.18 -8.62
C ARG A 63 21.40 -5.32 -9.67
N LYS A 64 21.84 -6.52 -9.31
CA LYS A 64 22.09 -7.62 -10.28
C LYS A 64 21.29 -8.89 -9.98
N GLU A 65 20.87 -9.60 -11.03
CA GLU A 65 20.16 -10.89 -10.96
C GLU A 65 20.88 -11.94 -10.09
N LYS A 66 22.22 -11.98 -10.13
CA LYS A 66 23.04 -12.86 -9.28
C LYS A 66 22.86 -12.59 -7.77
N GLU A 67 22.65 -11.34 -7.38
CA GLU A 67 22.55 -10.93 -5.98
C GLU A 67 21.12 -11.12 -5.42
N LYS A 68 20.08 -11.07 -6.26
CA LYS A 68 18.72 -11.49 -5.87
C LYS A 68 18.63 -13.00 -5.61
N HIS A 69 19.43 -13.81 -6.33
CA HIS A 69 19.57 -15.23 -6.03
C HIS A 69 20.25 -15.43 -4.67
N GLU A 70 21.29 -14.65 -4.36
CA GLU A 70 21.96 -14.61 -3.06
C GLU A 70 21.01 -14.26 -1.91
N MET A 71 20.02 -13.37 -2.14
CA MET A 71 18.99 -13.05 -1.16
C MET A 71 18.15 -14.27 -0.76
N TYR A 72 17.95 -15.29 -1.60
CA TYR A 72 17.16 -16.47 -1.23
C TYR A 72 18.03 -17.67 -0.83
N LEU A 73 19.37 -17.58 -0.91
CA LEU A 73 20.25 -18.72 -0.65
C LEU A 73 20.09 -19.29 0.75
N SER A 74 19.99 -18.46 1.80
CA SER A 74 19.82 -18.97 3.17
C SER A 74 18.50 -19.72 3.33
N ALA A 75 17.40 -19.19 2.75
CA ALA A 75 16.10 -19.84 2.75
C ALA A 75 16.12 -21.15 1.94
N ILE A 76 16.77 -21.18 0.77
CA ILE A 76 16.93 -22.37 -0.07
C ILE A 76 17.75 -23.45 0.62
N GLU A 77 18.80 -23.07 1.34
CA GLU A 77 19.61 -24.00 2.13
C GLU A 77 18.78 -24.61 3.27
N SER A 78 18.05 -23.79 4.01
CA SER A 78 17.12 -24.25 5.07
C SER A 78 16.01 -25.15 4.51
N ILE A 79 15.41 -24.80 3.37
CA ILE A 79 14.44 -25.65 2.66
C ILE A 79 15.07 -27.01 2.33
N SER A 80 16.29 -27.01 1.80
CA SER A 80 16.99 -28.25 1.42
C SER A 80 17.29 -29.13 2.63
N LYS A 81 17.57 -28.54 3.80
CA LYS A 81 17.74 -29.27 5.06
C LYS A 81 16.40 -29.81 5.57
N ALA A 82 15.35 -28.99 5.57
CA ALA A 82 14.02 -29.37 6.03
C ALA A 82 13.43 -30.53 5.21
N LEU A 83 13.49 -30.45 3.87
CA LEU A 83 12.97 -31.49 2.99
C LEU A 83 13.76 -32.82 3.08
N LYS A 84 15.01 -32.81 3.55
CA LYS A 84 15.74 -34.05 3.86
C LYS A 84 15.21 -34.75 5.11
N GLN A 85 14.62 -34.00 6.05
CA GLN A 85 14.04 -34.56 7.28
C GLN A 85 12.62 -35.07 7.02
N ASN A 86 11.83 -34.31 6.25
CA ASN A 86 10.50 -34.69 5.83
C ASN A 86 10.24 -34.23 4.40
N GLU A 87 10.32 -35.16 3.45
CA GLU A 87 10.09 -34.88 2.03
C GLU A 87 8.66 -34.42 1.74
N ASP A 88 7.70 -34.68 2.62
CA ASP A 88 6.28 -34.37 2.45
C ASP A 88 5.80 -33.10 3.17
N ASN A 89 6.71 -32.33 3.75
CA ASN A 89 6.39 -31.07 4.39
C ASN A 89 5.82 -30.05 3.38
N THR A 90 4.50 -29.89 3.39
CA THR A 90 3.74 -29.08 2.42
C THR A 90 4.01 -27.59 2.59
N GLU A 91 4.15 -27.12 3.84
CA GLU A 91 4.41 -25.72 4.13
C GLU A 91 5.79 -25.29 3.59
N VAL A 92 6.83 -26.10 3.79
CA VAL A 92 8.17 -25.86 3.24
C VAL A 92 8.16 -25.93 1.70
N LYS A 93 7.39 -26.85 1.10
CA LYS A 93 7.19 -26.90 -0.37
C LYS A 93 6.52 -25.63 -0.91
N ASN A 94 5.53 -25.11 -0.18
CA ASN A 94 4.85 -23.86 -0.53
C ASN A 94 5.82 -22.67 -0.47
N GLU A 95 6.60 -22.54 0.60
CA GLU A 95 7.66 -21.52 0.70
C GLU A 95 8.68 -21.60 -0.44
N ARG A 96 9.11 -22.82 -0.80
CA ARG A 96 9.98 -23.05 -1.97
C ARG A 96 9.34 -22.56 -3.27
N THR A 97 8.04 -22.78 -3.43
CA THR A 97 7.28 -22.35 -4.61
C THR A 97 7.23 -20.83 -4.69
N ILE A 98 6.96 -20.13 -3.59
CA ILE A 98 7.00 -18.66 -3.53
C ILE A 98 8.37 -18.14 -3.96
N ILE A 99 9.44 -18.65 -3.35
CA ILE A 99 10.81 -18.21 -3.66
C ILE A 99 11.13 -18.41 -5.14
N ASN A 100 10.79 -19.57 -5.71
CA ASN A 100 11.02 -19.84 -7.13
C ASN A 100 10.28 -18.85 -8.04
N LYS A 101 9.02 -18.51 -7.72
CA LYS A 101 8.26 -17.51 -8.48
C LYS A 101 8.86 -16.12 -8.36
N LEU A 102 9.33 -15.72 -7.18
CA LEU A 102 10.01 -14.44 -6.96
C LEU A 102 11.33 -14.35 -7.75
N ILE A 103 12.13 -15.42 -7.76
CA ILE A 103 13.34 -15.52 -8.59
C ILE A 103 12.96 -15.41 -10.07
N GLN A 104 11.93 -16.12 -10.52
CA GLN A 104 11.50 -16.08 -11.92
C GLN A 104 11.05 -14.67 -12.33
N ARG A 105 10.33 -13.95 -11.46
CA ARG A 105 9.94 -12.54 -11.69
C ARG A 105 11.15 -11.65 -11.82
N ALA A 106 12.12 -11.81 -10.92
CA ALA A 106 13.35 -11.02 -10.93
C ALA A 106 14.18 -11.18 -12.22
N SER A 107 14.05 -12.31 -12.91
CA SER A 107 14.75 -12.61 -14.17
C SER A 107 14.00 -12.24 -15.45
N ARG A 108 12.76 -11.73 -15.35
CA ARG A 108 12.01 -11.29 -16.53
C ARG A 108 12.21 -9.79 -16.72
N GLU A 109 12.60 -9.37 -17.93
CA GLU A 109 12.40 -7.99 -18.35
C GLU A 109 10.89 -7.73 -18.37
N GLU A 110 10.41 -6.86 -17.47
CA GLU A 110 8.99 -6.52 -17.35
C GLU A 110 8.52 -5.84 -18.64
N THR A 111 7.80 -6.59 -19.48
CA THR A 111 7.08 -6.04 -20.63
C THR A 111 5.66 -5.67 -20.19
N SER A 112 5.21 -4.47 -20.57
CA SER A 112 3.84 -4.02 -20.32
C SER A 112 2.85 -5.02 -20.91
N PRO A 113 1.85 -5.49 -20.14
CA PRO A 113 0.90 -6.47 -20.65
C PRO A 113 0.09 -5.87 -21.81
N GLU A 114 -0.03 -6.61 -22.91
CA GLU A 114 -1.06 -6.36 -23.91
C GLU A 114 -2.44 -6.56 -23.27
N HIS A 115 -3.26 -5.51 -23.29
CA HIS A 115 -4.63 -5.52 -22.80
C HIS A 115 -5.56 -5.91 -23.96
N ASP A 116 -6.51 -6.83 -23.73
CA ASP A 116 -7.60 -7.05 -24.68
C ASP A 116 -8.56 -5.87 -24.53
N ILE A 117 -8.48 -4.87 -25.42
CA ILE A 117 -9.33 -3.66 -25.42
C ILE A 117 -10.75 -4.01 -25.92
N ARG A 118 -11.28 -5.16 -25.50
CA ARG A 118 -12.70 -5.48 -25.66
C ARG A 118 -13.47 -4.86 -24.51
N TYR A 119 -13.74 -3.57 -24.67
CA TYR A 119 -14.66 -2.82 -23.85
C TYR A 119 -16.04 -3.48 -23.90
N ARG A 120 -16.49 -4.03 -22.77
CA ARG A 120 -17.93 -4.18 -22.54
C ARG A 120 -18.47 -2.79 -22.23
N ARG A 121 -19.43 -2.35 -23.05
CA ARG A 121 -20.32 -1.21 -22.78
C ARG A 121 -20.75 -1.28 -21.31
N ARG A 122 -20.85 -0.12 -20.64
CA ARG A 122 -21.49 0.05 -19.33
C ARG A 122 -22.67 -0.92 -19.28
N ILE A 123 -22.54 -2.01 -18.51
CA ILE A 123 -23.63 -2.96 -18.38
C ILE A 123 -24.56 -2.26 -17.42
N ASP A 124 -25.53 -1.54 -17.95
CA ASP A 124 -26.55 -0.82 -17.17
C ASP A 124 -27.44 -1.79 -16.34
N ASN A 125 -27.10 -3.09 -16.30
CA ASN A 125 -27.77 -4.19 -15.64
C ASN A 125 -26.79 -5.15 -14.91
N CYS A 126 -25.59 -4.72 -14.50
CA CYS A 126 -24.83 -5.55 -13.56
C CYS A 126 -25.44 -5.34 -12.17
N SER A 127 -25.97 -6.40 -11.57
CA SER A 127 -26.47 -6.32 -10.19
C SER A 127 -25.34 -5.95 -9.23
N LEU A 128 -24.08 -6.18 -9.58
CA LEU A 128 -22.92 -6.02 -8.69
C LEU A 128 -22.17 -4.69 -8.93
N TYR A 129 -21.79 -4.03 -7.83
CA TYR A 129 -21.08 -2.76 -7.79
C TYR A 129 -19.71 -2.91 -7.12
N ASN A 130 -18.66 -2.97 -7.93
CA ASN A 130 -17.29 -3.17 -7.47
C ASN A 130 -16.63 -1.83 -7.13
N ILE A 131 -16.14 -1.73 -5.91
CA ILE A 131 -15.44 -0.57 -5.36
C ILE A 131 -13.96 -0.95 -5.17
N LEU A 132 -13.08 -0.10 -5.67
CA LEU A 132 -11.66 -0.09 -5.31
C LEU A 132 -11.42 1.05 -4.32
N SER A 133 -10.80 0.76 -3.19
CA SER A 133 -10.41 1.75 -2.18
C SER A 133 -8.92 1.67 -1.93
N ILE A 134 -8.21 2.80 -1.98
CA ILE A 134 -6.75 2.85 -1.84
C ILE A 134 -6.37 3.84 -0.74
N ASP A 135 -5.64 3.33 0.26
CA ASP A 135 -5.19 4.12 1.39
C ASP A 135 -4.13 5.17 0.99
N GLY A 136 -4.01 6.20 1.82
CA GLY A 136 -2.87 7.12 1.79
C GLY A 136 -1.59 6.50 2.36
N GLY A 137 -0.43 6.94 1.87
CA GLY A 137 0.85 6.35 2.29
C GLY A 137 2.12 6.87 1.62
N GLY A 138 2.07 8.00 0.90
CA GLY A 138 3.23 8.54 0.20
C GLY A 138 3.83 7.57 -0.82
N ILE A 139 5.15 7.38 -0.79
CA ILE A 139 5.88 6.48 -1.72
C ILE A 139 5.44 5.01 -1.61
N ARG A 140 4.89 4.61 -0.46
CA ARG A 140 4.40 3.25 -0.23
C ARG A 140 3.23 2.86 -1.15
N GLY A 141 2.57 3.83 -1.78
CA GLY A 141 1.53 3.61 -2.80
C GLY A 141 1.98 2.75 -3.98
N ILE A 142 3.29 2.61 -4.22
CA ILE A 142 3.83 1.69 -5.23
C ILE A 142 3.34 0.25 -5.04
N MET A 143 3.13 -0.21 -3.80
CA MET A 143 2.67 -1.57 -3.54
C MET A 143 1.25 -1.79 -4.08
N ALA A 144 0.34 -0.84 -3.81
CA ALA A 144 -1.02 -0.87 -4.36
C ALA A 144 -1.00 -0.81 -5.89
N ALA A 145 -0.15 0.05 -6.48
CA ALA A 145 0.01 0.12 -7.93
C ALA A 145 0.52 -1.22 -8.53
N ILE A 146 1.46 -1.89 -7.87
CA ILE A 146 1.97 -3.21 -8.28
C ILE A 146 0.86 -4.25 -8.24
N TRP A 147 0.07 -4.31 -7.17
CA TRP A 147 -1.03 -5.25 -7.05
C TRP A 147 -2.11 -5.01 -8.10
N LEU A 148 -2.44 -3.75 -8.39
CA LEU A 148 -3.37 -3.38 -9.45
C LEU A 148 -2.85 -3.77 -10.83
N ARG A 149 -1.55 -3.59 -11.10
CA ARG A 149 -0.92 -4.07 -12.33
C ARG A 149 -1.02 -5.58 -12.46
N GLU A 150 -0.81 -6.34 -11.39
CA GLU A 150 -0.96 -7.79 -11.42
C GLU A 150 -2.42 -8.20 -11.67
N LEU A 151 -3.39 -7.48 -11.10
CA LEU A 151 -4.80 -7.66 -11.40
C LEU A 151 -5.08 -7.41 -12.89
N GLU A 152 -4.69 -6.26 -13.45
CA GLU A 152 -4.86 -5.97 -14.88
C GLU A 152 -4.21 -7.03 -15.77
N ARG A 153 -3.03 -7.53 -15.39
CA ARG A 153 -2.32 -8.58 -16.13
C ARG A 153 -3.07 -9.92 -16.12
N LYS A 154 -3.68 -10.29 -14.99
CA LYS A 154 -4.40 -11.56 -14.79
C LYS A 154 -5.80 -11.52 -15.39
N THR A 155 -6.52 -10.41 -15.24
CA THR A 155 -7.88 -10.24 -15.76
C THR A 155 -7.89 -9.84 -17.23
N LYS A 156 -6.79 -9.24 -17.72
CA LYS A 156 -6.66 -8.62 -19.05
C LYS A 156 -7.63 -7.44 -19.25
N ARG A 157 -8.06 -6.82 -18.14
CA ARG A 157 -8.99 -5.69 -18.10
C ARG A 157 -8.33 -4.49 -17.40
N THR A 158 -8.68 -3.28 -17.81
CA THR A 158 -8.24 -2.07 -17.12
C THR A 158 -8.99 -1.92 -15.79
N CYS A 159 -8.37 -1.29 -14.80
CA CYS A 159 -9.04 -1.04 -13.51
C CYS A 159 -10.36 -0.28 -13.68
N SER A 160 -10.43 0.73 -14.56
CA SER A 160 -11.65 1.49 -14.84
C SER A 160 -12.79 0.67 -15.44
N SER A 161 -12.49 -0.50 -16.00
CA SER A 161 -13.51 -1.45 -16.47
C SER A 161 -13.90 -2.48 -15.41
N MET A 162 -13.07 -2.69 -14.39
CA MET A 162 -13.29 -3.67 -13.31
C MET A 162 -14.05 -3.06 -12.13
N PHE A 163 -13.86 -1.75 -11.87
CA PHE A 163 -14.42 -1.05 -10.72
C PHE A 163 -15.31 0.11 -11.17
N GLN A 164 -16.54 0.17 -10.65
CA GLN A 164 -17.47 1.27 -10.91
C GLN A 164 -17.13 2.50 -10.07
N MET A 165 -16.60 2.30 -8.86
CA MET A 165 -16.13 3.36 -7.99
C MET A 165 -14.66 3.14 -7.61
N MET A 166 -13.87 4.20 -7.64
CA MET A 166 -12.52 4.24 -7.11
C MET A 166 -12.39 5.32 -6.06
N ALA A 167 -12.05 4.93 -4.83
CA ALA A 167 -11.80 5.83 -3.73
C ALA A 167 -10.31 5.84 -3.41
N GLY A 168 -9.79 7.03 -3.09
CA GLY A 168 -8.38 7.17 -2.82
C GLY A 168 -8.08 8.36 -1.93
N THR A 169 -7.21 8.16 -0.94
CA THR A 169 -6.71 9.22 -0.07
C THR A 169 -5.25 9.50 -0.38
N SER A 170 -4.86 10.77 -0.52
CA SER A 170 -3.47 11.16 -0.75
C SER A 170 -2.85 10.40 -1.94
N THR A 171 -1.82 9.59 -1.73
CA THR A 171 -1.22 8.73 -2.78
C THR A 171 -2.24 7.80 -3.45
N GLY A 172 -3.21 7.27 -2.70
CA GLY A 172 -4.30 6.45 -3.24
C GLY A 172 -5.21 7.25 -4.18
N ALA A 173 -5.39 8.55 -3.93
CA ALA A 173 -6.12 9.44 -4.83
C ALA A 173 -5.39 9.64 -6.16
N ILE A 174 -4.05 9.74 -6.14
CA ILE A 174 -3.23 9.81 -7.36
C ILE A 174 -3.42 8.55 -8.20
N ILE A 175 -3.42 7.38 -7.56
CA ILE A 175 -3.60 6.09 -8.24
C ILE A 175 -5.01 5.97 -8.81
N ALA A 176 -6.05 6.22 -7.99
CA ALA A 176 -7.44 6.18 -8.42
C ALA A 176 -7.72 7.15 -9.58
N ALA A 177 -7.21 8.38 -9.48
CA ALA A 177 -7.31 9.37 -10.55
C ALA A 177 -6.56 8.93 -11.82
N GLY A 178 -5.36 8.35 -11.67
CA GLY A 178 -4.55 7.87 -12.79
C GLY A 178 -5.24 6.76 -13.58
N LEU A 179 -5.93 5.85 -12.89
CA LEU A 179 -6.67 4.75 -13.51
C LEU A 179 -8.03 5.19 -14.08
N SER A 180 -8.51 6.38 -13.73
CA SER A 180 -9.83 6.89 -14.10
C SER A 180 -9.79 8.10 -15.04
N VAL A 181 -8.65 8.77 -15.21
CA VAL A 181 -8.52 9.90 -16.14
C VAL A 181 -8.73 9.40 -17.58
N PRO A 182 -9.62 10.03 -18.38
CA PRO A 182 -9.86 9.62 -19.75
C PRO A 182 -8.67 9.95 -20.66
N ASP A 183 -8.41 9.10 -21.66
CA ASP A 183 -7.44 9.40 -22.70
C ASP A 183 -7.83 10.66 -23.49
N LYS A 184 -6.82 11.38 -23.96
CA LYS A 184 -6.96 12.65 -24.66
C LYS A 184 -7.73 12.51 -25.97
N TYR A 185 -7.54 11.43 -26.71
CA TYR A 185 -8.14 11.21 -28.02
C TYR A 185 -9.35 10.30 -27.94
N ASN A 186 -9.32 9.29 -27.07
CA ASN A 186 -10.43 8.39 -26.83
C ASN A 186 -10.90 8.45 -25.37
N ARG A 187 -11.86 9.34 -25.11
CA ARG A 187 -12.38 9.61 -23.76
C ARG A 187 -13.17 8.46 -23.11
N THR A 188 -13.25 7.30 -23.75
CA THR A 188 -13.89 6.09 -23.18
C THR A 188 -12.88 5.10 -22.59
N ILE A 189 -11.58 5.33 -22.76
CA ILE A 189 -10.51 4.49 -22.21
C ILE A 189 -9.65 5.31 -21.25
N PRO A 190 -9.01 4.68 -20.25
CA PRO A 190 -8.13 5.41 -19.34
C PRO A 190 -6.85 5.85 -20.06
N ALA A 191 -6.34 7.04 -19.71
CA ALA A 191 -5.08 7.54 -20.24
C ALA A 191 -3.87 6.74 -19.72
N HIS A 192 -4.01 6.14 -18.53
CA HIS A 192 -2.96 5.38 -17.86
C HIS A 192 -3.45 4.01 -17.38
N ASN A 193 -2.56 3.03 -17.42
CA ASN A 193 -2.73 1.72 -16.78
C ASN A 193 -1.92 1.66 -15.47
N ALA A 194 -2.11 0.61 -14.68
CA ALA A 194 -1.42 0.47 -13.40
C ALA A 194 0.11 0.31 -13.57
N SER A 195 0.60 -0.18 -14.72
CA SER A 195 2.05 -0.30 -14.97
C SER A 195 2.71 1.06 -15.11
N GLU A 196 2.05 2.01 -15.79
CA GLU A 196 2.51 3.40 -15.87
C GLU A 196 2.51 4.08 -14.51
N LEU A 197 1.56 3.74 -13.63
CA LEU A 197 1.55 4.26 -12.26
C LEU A 197 2.67 3.65 -11.41
N VAL A 198 2.99 2.37 -11.57
CA VAL A 198 4.21 1.78 -10.97
C VAL A 198 5.44 2.55 -11.43
N GLU A 199 5.54 2.83 -12.73
CA GLU A 199 6.68 3.57 -13.30
C GLU A 199 6.76 5.01 -12.80
N LEU A 200 5.62 5.68 -12.60
CA LEU A 200 5.54 7.00 -11.94
C LEU A 200 6.22 6.97 -10.58
N TYR A 201 5.91 5.99 -9.73
CA TYR A 201 6.57 5.88 -8.43
C TYR A 201 8.04 5.51 -8.57
N LYS A 202 8.40 4.63 -9.51
CA LYS A 202 9.80 4.19 -9.71
C LYS A 202 10.71 5.30 -10.20
N THR A 203 10.28 6.20 -11.08
CA THR A 203 11.17 7.19 -11.72
C THR A 203 10.85 8.64 -11.39
N ARG A 204 9.61 8.97 -11.07
CA ARG A 204 9.13 10.36 -10.88
C ARG A 204 8.85 10.69 -9.42
N GLY A 205 8.99 9.73 -8.49
CA GLY A 205 8.81 9.97 -7.06
C GLY A 205 9.71 11.10 -6.50
N LYS A 206 10.95 11.22 -7.02
CA LYS A 206 11.86 12.33 -6.68
C LYS A 206 11.35 13.71 -7.09
N ASP A 207 10.50 13.79 -8.11
CA ASP A 207 9.96 15.06 -8.63
C ASP A 207 8.83 15.60 -7.71
N ILE A 208 8.21 14.73 -6.91
CA ILE A 208 7.19 15.08 -5.90
C ILE A 208 7.86 15.67 -4.66
N PHE A 209 8.94 15.06 -4.18
CA PHE A 209 9.61 15.39 -2.92
C PHE A 209 10.81 16.35 -3.10
N ILE A 210 10.60 17.44 -3.83
CA ILE A 210 11.64 18.47 -4.04
C ILE A 210 11.79 19.32 -2.78
N LYS A 211 12.93 19.18 -2.09
CA LYS A 211 13.30 20.04 -0.95
C LYS A 211 13.46 21.48 -1.41
N LYS A 212 13.00 22.45 -0.61
CA LYS A 212 13.24 23.87 -0.90
C LYS A 212 14.75 24.14 -0.87
N SER A 213 15.27 24.82 -1.89
CA SER A 213 16.65 25.31 -1.89
C SER A 213 16.86 26.21 -0.67
N ARG A 214 17.86 25.91 0.16
CA ARG A 214 18.25 26.77 1.29
C ARG A 214 18.93 28.00 0.70
N ASN A 215 18.19 29.09 0.54
CA ASN A 215 18.81 30.39 0.24
C ASN A 215 19.81 30.71 1.35
N PHE A 216 21.07 30.93 0.96
CA PHE A 216 22.25 31.13 1.82
C PHE A 216 22.14 32.33 2.79
N CYS A 217 21.11 33.15 2.68
CA CYS A 217 20.93 34.40 3.45
C CYS A 217 20.19 34.23 4.79
N ASN A 218 19.73 33.02 5.17
CA ASN A 218 18.93 32.80 6.38
C ASN A 218 19.69 32.07 7.52
N TYR A 219 21.02 32.20 7.59
CA TYR A 219 21.85 31.52 8.61
C TYR A 219 21.57 31.97 10.06
N HIS A 220 20.85 33.09 10.27
CA HIS A 220 20.57 33.63 11.61
C HIS A 220 19.13 33.41 12.14
N ARG A 221 18.33 32.52 11.54
CA ARG A 221 17.08 32.06 12.20
C ARG A 221 17.26 30.66 12.76
N SER A 222 17.13 30.60 14.08
CA SER A 222 17.14 29.46 15.00
C SER A 222 16.60 28.14 14.44
N SER A 223 17.07 27.04 15.03
CA SER A 223 16.86 25.62 14.73
C SER A 223 15.41 25.09 14.72
N PHE A 224 14.41 25.96 14.58
CA PHE A 224 12.99 25.63 14.46
C PHE A 224 12.40 26.31 13.22
N SER A 225 12.69 25.77 12.02
CA SER A 225 11.97 26.20 10.82
C SER A 225 10.61 25.49 10.77
N LEU A 226 9.55 26.19 11.15
CA LEU A 226 8.14 25.78 11.04
C LEU A 226 7.63 25.74 9.57
N ALA A 227 8.54 25.70 8.59
CA ALA A 227 8.17 25.67 7.18
C ALA A 227 7.97 24.22 6.70
N PRO A 228 7.01 23.95 5.80
CA PRO A 228 6.79 22.61 5.28
C PRO A 228 8.02 22.11 4.52
N LYS A 229 8.30 20.81 4.68
CA LYS A 229 9.50 20.11 4.19
C LYS A 229 9.72 20.25 2.68
N TYR A 230 8.63 20.28 1.91
CA TYR A 230 8.67 20.26 0.45
C TYR A 230 7.99 21.48 -0.19
N SER A 231 8.33 21.73 -1.45
CA SER A 231 7.63 22.69 -2.31
C SER A 231 6.44 22.02 -3.01
N SER A 232 5.36 22.77 -3.20
CA SER A 232 4.18 22.29 -3.94
C SER A 232 4.36 22.31 -5.48
N ASN A 233 5.41 22.97 -5.99
CA ASN A 233 5.61 23.14 -7.43
C ASN A 233 5.91 21.83 -8.17
N GLY A 234 6.74 20.96 -7.57
CA GLY A 234 7.06 19.65 -8.16
C GLY A 234 5.82 18.77 -8.33
N LYS A 235 4.99 18.71 -7.28
CA LYS A 235 3.68 18.04 -7.31
C LYS A 235 2.76 18.60 -8.40
N ARG A 236 2.61 19.93 -8.46
CA ARG A 236 1.75 20.58 -9.45
C ARG A 236 2.18 20.24 -10.87
N ASN A 237 3.48 20.37 -11.18
CA ASN A 237 4.01 20.04 -12.51
C ASN A 237 3.77 18.56 -12.86
N LEU A 238 3.93 17.65 -11.90
CA LEU A 238 3.66 16.23 -12.11
C LEU A 238 2.16 15.99 -12.37
N PHE A 239 1.28 16.58 -11.57
CA PHE A 239 -0.15 16.40 -11.73
C PHE A 239 -0.67 17.03 -13.02
N GLU A 240 -0.19 18.21 -13.40
CA GLU A 240 -0.52 18.82 -14.69
C GLU A 240 -0.01 17.99 -15.87
N HIS A 241 1.11 17.27 -15.73
CA HIS A 241 1.63 16.37 -16.76
C HIS A 241 0.74 15.12 -16.97
N TYR A 242 0.28 14.48 -15.89
CA TYR A 242 -0.52 13.24 -15.96
C TYR A 242 -2.03 13.50 -16.13
N PHE A 243 -2.55 14.56 -15.50
CA PHE A 243 -3.99 14.82 -15.45
C PHE A 243 -4.43 16.00 -16.32
N GLY A 244 -3.49 16.81 -16.81
CA GLY A 244 -3.78 17.95 -17.68
C GLY A 244 -4.77 18.94 -17.06
N GLN A 245 -5.81 19.28 -17.82
CA GLN A 245 -6.90 20.16 -17.39
C GLN A 245 -8.19 19.37 -17.11
N THR A 246 -8.06 18.07 -16.82
CA THR A 246 -9.22 17.19 -16.60
C THR A 246 -10.01 17.66 -15.37
N LEU A 247 -11.32 17.72 -15.51
CA LEU A 247 -12.23 17.99 -14.41
C LEU A 247 -12.57 16.69 -13.67
N LEU A 248 -12.89 16.81 -12.38
CA LEU A 248 -13.29 15.66 -11.57
C LEU A 248 -14.50 14.91 -12.17
N SER A 249 -15.44 15.63 -12.77
CA SER A 249 -16.63 15.09 -13.44
C SER A 249 -16.35 14.31 -14.73
N GLU A 250 -15.12 14.40 -15.25
CA GLU A 250 -14.69 13.74 -16.48
C GLU A 250 -14.02 12.39 -16.25
N CYS A 251 -13.71 12.02 -15.00
CA CYS A 251 -13.17 10.70 -14.65
C CYS A 251 -14.09 9.58 -15.17
N LEU A 252 -13.54 8.45 -15.60
CA LEU A 252 -14.28 7.34 -16.21
C LEU A 252 -15.18 6.58 -15.22
N THR A 253 -14.73 6.48 -13.97
CA THR A 253 -15.44 5.83 -12.87
C THR A 253 -16.06 6.88 -11.96
N ASP A 254 -16.96 6.45 -11.07
CA ASP A 254 -17.21 7.24 -9.88
C ASP A 254 -15.90 7.32 -9.08
N ILE A 255 -15.62 8.50 -8.52
CA ILE A 255 -14.40 8.76 -7.76
C ILE A 255 -14.78 9.34 -6.40
N VAL A 256 -14.08 8.94 -5.34
CA VAL A 256 -14.30 9.48 -3.98
C VAL A 256 -12.95 9.85 -3.39
N ILE A 257 -12.72 11.15 -3.18
CA ILE A 257 -11.46 11.67 -2.64
C ILE A 257 -11.77 12.50 -1.38
N PRO A 258 -11.41 12.02 -0.18
CA PRO A 258 -11.57 12.80 1.04
C PRO A 258 -10.51 13.91 1.11
N ILE A 259 -10.95 15.09 1.55
CA ILE A 259 -10.11 16.27 1.78
C ILE A 259 -10.59 16.98 3.04
N VAL A 260 -9.68 17.29 3.96
CA VAL A 260 -10.04 17.99 5.19
C VAL A 260 -9.99 19.49 4.96
N ARG A 261 -11.08 20.19 5.25
CA ARG A 261 -11.14 21.65 5.26
C ARG A 261 -10.64 22.15 6.61
N SER A 262 -9.53 22.89 6.60
CA SER A 262 -8.87 23.34 7.84
C SER A 262 -9.69 24.38 8.63
N ALA A 263 -10.60 25.09 7.97
CA ALA A 263 -11.36 26.17 8.59
C ALA A 263 -12.36 25.67 9.65
N ASP A 264 -12.98 24.52 9.42
CA ASP A 264 -14.06 23.97 10.25
C ASP A 264 -13.87 22.49 10.56
N THR A 265 -12.71 21.91 10.19
CA THR A 265 -12.33 20.51 10.44
C THR A 265 -13.28 19.48 9.82
N TYR A 266 -14.08 19.89 8.84
CA TYR A 266 -14.97 18.99 8.10
C TYR A 266 -14.20 18.28 6.98
N THR A 267 -14.46 16.99 6.77
CA THR A 267 -13.98 16.27 5.58
C THR A 267 -15.00 16.40 4.45
N HIS A 268 -14.59 17.07 3.37
CA HIS A 268 -15.35 17.07 2.13
C HIS A 268 -14.93 15.85 1.29
N LEU A 269 -15.91 15.01 0.97
CA LEU A 269 -15.76 13.93 0.00
C LEU A 269 -16.00 14.49 -1.41
N PHE A 270 -14.91 14.78 -2.13
CA PHE A 270 -15.00 15.17 -3.53
C PHE A 270 -15.42 13.96 -4.36
N THR A 271 -16.52 14.11 -5.11
CA THR A 271 -17.04 13.05 -5.98
C THR A 271 -17.24 13.52 -7.41
N ARG A 272 -17.35 12.56 -8.34
CA ARG A 272 -17.63 12.86 -9.74
C ARG A 272 -18.90 13.71 -9.93
N ASN A 273 -19.92 13.42 -9.12
CA ASN A 273 -21.25 14.04 -9.18
C ASN A 273 -21.38 15.30 -8.33
N ASP A 274 -20.27 15.82 -7.79
CA ASP A 274 -20.30 17.04 -6.98
C ASP A 274 -20.59 18.25 -7.89
N SER A 275 -21.89 18.52 -8.09
CA SER A 275 -22.45 19.42 -9.09
C SER A 275 -22.14 20.90 -8.86
N LEU A 276 -21.59 21.23 -7.70
CA LEU A 276 -21.36 22.62 -7.29
C LEU A 276 -20.12 23.23 -7.93
N TYR A 277 -19.20 22.41 -8.45
CA TYR A 277 -17.92 22.93 -8.91
C TYR A 277 -17.36 22.15 -10.10
N SER A 278 -17.12 22.85 -11.22
CA SER A 278 -16.22 22.42 -12.30
C SER A 278 -14.78 22.31 -11.77
N THR A 279 -14.56 21.35 -10.87
CA THR A 279 -13.34 21.24 -10.08
C THR A 279 -12.25 20.60 -10.91
N SER A 280 -11.11 21.27 -11.01
CA SER A 280 -9.90 20.69 -11.60
C SER A 280 -9.45 19.48 -10.78
N LEU A 281 -9.27 18.33 -11.43
CA LEU A 281 -8.74 17.12 -10.80
C LEU A 281 -7.36 17.37 -10.20
N VAL A 282 -6.53 18.18 -10.87
CA VAL A 282 -5.22 18.60 -10.36
C VAL A 282 -5.36 19.32 -9.02
N ASP A 283 -6.30 20.24 -8.87
CA ASP A 283 -6.45 20.98 -7.62
C ASP A 283 -7.00 20.09 -6.48
N VAL A 284 -7.89 19.14 -6.77
CA VAL A 284 -8.33 18.10 -5.81
C VAL A 284 -7.12 17.28 -5.34
N LEU A 285 -6.29 16.81 -6.27
CA LEU A 285 -5.09 16.03 -5.95
C LEU A 285 -4.06 16.85 -5.17
N MET A 286 -3.89 18.13 -5.49
CA MET A 286 -3.03 19.04 -4.74
C MET A 286 -3.47 19.19 -3.28
N ALA A 287 -4.79 19.24 -3.03
CA ALA A 287 -5.36 19.34 -1.70
C ALA A 287 -5.32 18.02 -0.91
N THR A 288 -5.76 16.89 -1.48
CA THR A 288 -5.75 15.60 -0.77
C THR A 288 -4.33 15.09 -0.47
N THR A 289 -3.30 15.61 -1.15
CA THR A 289 -1.89 15.28 -0.89
C THR A 289 -1.15 16.35 -0.07
N ALA A 290 -1.86 17.33 0.49
CA ALA A 290 -1.29 18.42 1.29
C ALA A 290 -1.05 17.97 2.74
N ALA A 291 -0.21 16.95 2.94
CA ALA A 291 0.04 16.36 4.25
C ALA A 291 0.67 17.39 5.21
N PRO A 292 0.12 17.58 6.43
CA PRO A 292 0.71 18.46 7.43
C PRO A 292 2.18 18.13 7.66
N THR A 293 3.00 19.15 7.93
CA THR A 293 4.48 19.09 8.04
C THR A 293 5.23 18.84 6.72
N TYR A 294 4.64 18.14 5.75
CA TYR A 294 5.26 17.86 4.45
C TYR A 294 5.01 18.97 3.42
N PHE A 295 3.76 19.38 3.25
CA PHE A 295 3.34 20.34 2.22
C PHE A 295 2.53 21.51 2.82
N LYS A 296 2.44 22.62 2.09
CA LYS A 296 1.52 23.71 2.44
C LYS A 296 0.07 23.27 2.20
N PRO A 297 -0.89 23.72 3.02
CA PRO A 297 -2.31 23.60 2.68
C PRO A 297 -2.58 24.16 1.28
N HIS A 298 -3.48 23.51 0.55
CA HIS A 298 -3.93 23.98 -0.77
C HIS A 298 -5.19 24.82 -0.60
N ILE A 299 -5.30 25.92 -1.35
CA ILE A 299 -6.48 26.79 -1.28
C ILE A 299 -7.44 26.37 -2.38
N LEU A 300 -8.63 25.92 -1.96
CA LEU A 300 -9.77 25.63 -2.84
C LEU A 300 -10.95 26.45 -2.34
N TYR A 301 -11.69 27.08 -3.24
CA TYR A 301 -12.88 27.89 -2.92
C TYR A 301 -12.67 28.93 -1.80
N GLY A 302 -11.46 29.50 -1.73
CA GLY A 302 -11.10 30.49 -0.71
C GLY A 302 -10.80 29.92 0.68
N THR A 303 -10.82 28.60 0.88
CA THR A 303 -10.49 27.96 2.16
C THR A 303 -9.28 27.04 2.08
N ASN A 304 -8.55 26.91 3.19
CA ASN A 304 -7.42 26.00 3.30
C ASN A 304 -7.90 24.55 3.39
N HIS A 305 -7.27 23.69 2.59
CA HIS A 305 -7.49 22.25 2.56
C HIS A 305 -6.18 21.52 2.81
N ILE A 306 -6.26 20.44 3.59
CA ILE A 306 -5.14 19.56 3.91
C ILE A 306 -5.47 18.12 3.54
N ASP A 307 -4.45 17.27 3.61
CA ASP A 307 -4.54 15.85 3.25
C ASP A 307 -5.72 15.15 3.93
N GLY A 308 -6.47 14.39 3.13
CA GLY A 308 -7.61 13.61 3.59
C GLY A 308 -7.24 12.57 4.64
N GLY A 309 -5.98 12.11 4.64
CA GLY A 309 -5.45 11.11 5.55
C GLY A 309 -5.49 11.54 7.02
N VAL A 310 -5.56 12.85 7.29
CA VAL A 310 -5.70 13.37 8.66
C VAL A 310 -6.98 12.87 9.33
N GLN A 311 -8.04 12.59 8.56
CA GLN A 311 -9.31 12.08 9.09
C GLN A 311 -9.75 10.76 8.46
N MET A 312 -9.46 10.54 7.17
CA MET A 312 -9.95 9.40 6.39
C MET A 312 -8.83 8.79 5.54
N ASN A 313 -7.79 8.25 6.19
CA ASN A 313 -6.67 7.63 5.48
C ASN A 313 -7.03 6.36 4.72
N ASN A 314 -7.98 5.57 5.27
CA ASN A 314 -8.64 4.48 4.57
C ASN A 314 -10.04 4.96 4.12
N PRO A 315 -10.25 5.28 2.83
CA PRO A 315 -11.50 5.85 2.35
C PRO A 315 -12.61 4.81 2.12
N THR A 316 -12.41 3.57 2.57
CA THR A 316 -13.33 2.45 2.25
C THR A 316 -14.74 2.70 2.76
N MET A 317 -14.90 3.12 4.02
CA MET A 317 -16.22 3.42 4.59
C MET A 317 -16.93 4.55 3.83
N ALA A 318 -16.17 5.57 3.41
CA ALA A 318 -16.71 6.68 2.62
C ALA A 318 -17.23 6.19 1.26
N ALA A 319 -16.45 5.35 0.59
CA ALA A 319 -16.81 4.77 -0.70
C ALA A 319 -18.05 3.88 -0.60
N TYR A 320 -18.07 2.99 0.39
CA TYR A 320 -19.20 2.10 0.67
C TYR A 320 -20.48 2.90 0.96
N THR A 321 -20.39 3.92 1.81
CA THR A 321 -21.54 4.79 2.12
C THR A 321 -22.02 5.55 0.88
N LYS A 322 -21.11 6.02 0.02
CA LYS A 322 -21.46 6.67 -1.24
C LYS A 322 -22.16 5.74 -2.23
N ALA A 323 -21.76 4.48 -2.30
CA ALA A 323 -22.47 3.50 -3.12
C ALA A 323 -23.91 3.28 -2.62
N ILE A 324 -24.12 3.22 -1.31
CA ILE A 324 -25.48 3.15 -0.73
C ILE A 324 -26.27 4.43 -1.06
N GLU A 325 -25.66 5.61 -0.92
CA GLU A 325 -26.30 6.89 -1.29
C GLU A 325 -26.68 6.94 -2.79
N TYR A 326 -25.91 6.27 -3.66
CA TYR A 326 -26.22 6.14 -5.08
C TYR A 326 -27.31 5.09 -5.38
N GLY A 327 -27.82 4.41 -4.36
CA GLY A 327 -28.96 3.48 -4.46
C GLY A 327 -28.58 2.02 -4.66
N TYR A 328 -27.31 1.63 -4.47
CA TYR A 328 -26.90 0.23 -4.55
C TYR A 328 -27.22 -0.52 -3.25
N GLU A 329 -27.81 -1.71 -3.40
CA GLU A 329 -28.07 -2.62 -2.27
C GLU A 329 -26.76 -3.21 -1.71
N LYS A 330 -26.71 -3.49 -0.41
CA LYS A 330 -25.49 -3.88 0.29
C LYS A 330 -24.92 -5.20 -0.23
N GLU A 331 -25.81 -6.14 -0.53
CA GLU A 331 -25.54 -7.48 -1.05
C GLU A 331 -24.91 -7.43 -2.44
N ASN A 332 -25.09 -6.31 -3.13
CA ASN A 332 -24.59 -6.08 -4.47
C ASN A 332 -23.24 -5.36 -4.47
N ILE A 333 -22.80 -4.82 -3.34
CA ILE A 333 -21.54 -4.09 -3.25
C ILE A 333 -20.39 -5.07 -2.96
N PHE A 334 -19.31 -4.93 -3.71
CA PHE A 334 -18.04 -5.60 -3.43
C PHE A 334 -16.95 -4.56 -3.27
N VAL A 335 -16.04 -4.78 -2.33
CA VAL A 335 -15.00 -3.81 -1.99
C VAL A 335 -13.63 -4.50 -1.95
N LEU A 336 -12.72 -4.02 -2.79
CA LEU A 336 -11.29 -4.28 -2.67
C LEU A 336 -10.62 -3.06 -2.03
N SER A 337 -10.10 -3.24 -0.82
CA SER A 337 -9.39 -2.21 -0.04
C SER A 337 -7.89 -2.50 -0.02
N LEU A 338 -7.09 -1.56 -0.52
CA LEU A 338 -5.63 -1.67 -0.64
C LEU A 338 -4.95 -0.73 0.35
N GLY A 339 -4.31 -1.31 1.35
CA GLY A 339 -3.43 -0.60 2.27
C GLY A 339 -2.06 -0.31 1.66
N THR A 340 -1.34 0.64 2.24
CA THR A 340 0.05 0.96 1.86
C THR A 340 1.08 0.41 2.84
N GLY A 341 0.67 -0.56 3.66
CA GLY A 341 1.45 -1.17 4.71
C GLY A 341 1.64 -0.31 5.96
N ASP A 342 1.86 -0.97 7.09
CA ASP A 342 2.04 -0.34 8.39
C ASP A 342 3.09 -1.07 9.24
N TYR A 343 3.53 -0.47 10.34
CA TYR A 343 4.52 -0.97 11.26
C TYR A 343 3.99 -0.93 12.70
N ILE A 344 3.95 -2.11 13.33
CA ILE A 344 3.63 -2.27 14.76
C ILE A 344 4.89 -2.00 15.57
N GLU A 345 4.83 -0.98 16.42
CA GLU A 345 5.88 -0.76 17.43
C GLU A 345 5.93 -1.94 18.39
N ASP A 346 7.13 -2.32 18.79
CA ASP A 346 7.30 -3.46 19.71
C ASP A 346 6.56 -3.16 21.03
N PRO A 347 5.50 -3.92 21.36
CA PRO A 347 4.72 -3.67 22.56
C PRO A 347 5.52 -3.92 23.85
N LEU A 348 6.67 -4.59 23.76
CA LEU A 348 7.56 -4.88 24.87
C LEU A 348 8.59 -3.76 25.12
N VAL A 349 8.77 -2.85 24.17
CA VAL A 349 9.59 -1.65 24.32
C VAL A 349 8.67 -0.49 24.67
N ALA A 350 8.21 -0.46 25.92
CA ALA A 350 7.55 0.73 26.45
C ALA A 350 8.56 1.88 26.45
N ASN A 351 8.34 2.90 25.61
CA ASN A 351 9.07 4.15 25.76
C ASN A 351 8.64 4.79 27.09
N ASP A 352 9.53 4.76 28.07
CA ASP A 352 9.34 5.45 29.34
C ASP A 352 9.10 6.95 29.06
N HIS A 353 7.86 7.39 29.28
CA HIS A 353 7.39 8.78 29.33
C HIS A 353 7.59 9.63 28.06
N PRO A 354 6.66 9.58 27.09
CA PRO A 354 6.66 10.54 25.99
C PRO A 354 6.19 11.92 26.48
N ASP A 355 7.12 12.75 26.95
CA ASP A 355 6.85 14.15 27.30
C ASP A 355 6.53 15.00 26.05
N ILE A 356 6.00 16.21 26.25
CA ILE A 356 5.74 17.17 25.16
C ILE A 356 6.97 17.40 24.26
N ILE A 357 8.18 17.37 24.83
CA ILE A 357 9.43 17.51 24.08
C ILE A 357 9.67 16.29 23.16
N TYR A 358 9.27 15.08 23.59
CA TYR A 358 9.33 13.89 22.76
C TYR A 358 8.41 14.02 21.54
N TYR A 359 7.15 14.41 21.72
CA TYR A 359 6.23 14.60 20.59
C TYR A 359 6.64 15.77 19.67
N LEU A 360 7.15 16.87 20.23
CA LEU A 360 7.66 17.99 19.43
C LEU A 360 8.92 17.63 18.63
N ARG A 361 9.80 16.80 19.19
CA ARG A 361 10.98 16.29 18.47
C ARG A 361 10.61 15.21 17.45
N ASN A 362 9.52 14.48 17.72
CA ASN A 362 9.04 13.38 16.90
C ASN A 362 7.68 13.69 16.24
N LEU A 363 7.52 14.88 15.65
CA LEU A 363 6.28 15.26 14.96
C LEU A 363 5.85 14.24 13.88
N ASN A 364 6.81 13.51 13.28
CA ASN A 364 6.52 12.42 12.36
C ASN A 364 5.75 11.26 13.01
N ILE A 365 5.99 10.98 14.29
CA ILE A 365 5.24 9.98 15.08
C ILE A 365 3.81 10.47 15.30
N LEU A 366 3.61 11.76 15.57
CA LEU A 366 2.25 12.30 15.71
C LEU A 366 1.48 12.21 14.39
N VAL A 367 2.12 12.56 13.27
CA VAL A 367 1.53 12.39 11.94
C VAL A 367 1.23 10.91 11.68
N LYS A 368 2.13 9.99 12.04
CA LYS A 368 1.91 8.55 11.96
C LYS A 368 0.66 8.14 12.73
N VAL A 369 0.56 8.47 14.02
CA VAL A 369 -0.59 8.11 14.87
C VAL A 369 -1.90 8.63 14.27
N LEU A 370 -1.91 9.87 13.76
CA LEU A 370 -3.12 10.43 13.15
C LEU A 370 -3.50 9.74 11.84
N LEU A 371 -2.53 9.41 10.97
CA LEU A 371 -2.78 8.77 9.68
C LEU A 371 -3.09 7.27 9.81
N ASP A 372 -2.40 6.55 10.69
CA ASP A 372 -2.45 5.08 10.78
C ASP A 372 -3.59 4.60 11.71
N SER A 373 -3.97 5.38 12.73
CA SER A 373 -5.06 4.98 13.67
C SER A 373 -6.41 4.76 13.00
N GLN A 374 -6.69 5.48 11.91
CA GLN A 374 -7.98 5.39 11.22
C GLN A 374 -8.08 4.14 10.34
N GLN A 375 -6.96 3.64 9.81
CA GLN A 375 -6.98 2.55 8.83
C GLN A 375 -7.55 1.26 9.40
N HIS A 376 -7.13 0.88 10.61
CA HIS A 376 -7.57 -0.35 11.29
C HIS A 376 -8.99 -0.28 11.80
N ASN A 377 -9.42 0.90 12.28
CA ASN A 377 -10.80 1.09 12.74
C ASN A 377 -11.79 0.92 11.58
N VAL A 378 -11.47 1.48 10.41
CA VAL A 378 -12.29 1.32 9.20
C VAL A 378 -12.30 -0.15 8.76
N ASP A 379 -11.14 -0.82 8.75
CA ASP A 379 -11.05 -2.25 8.38
C ASP A 379 -11.94 -3.13 9.28
N TYR A 380 -11.86 -2.93 10.59
CA TYR A 380 -12.71 -3.63 11.57
C TYR A 380 -14.21 -3.34 11.38
N GLN A 381 -14.58 -2.08 11.10
CA GLN A 381 -15.97 -1.75 10.82
C GLN A 381 -16.47 -2.43 9.54
N MET A 382 -15.65 -2.43 8.49
CA MET A 382 -16.02 -3.06 7.22
C MET A 382 -16.15 -4.58 7.35
N SER A 383 -15.31 -5.24 8.13
CA SER A 383 -15.41 -6.70 8.35
C SER A 383 -16.66 -7.12 9.14
N ILE A 384 -17.25 -6.20 9.92
CA ILE A 384 -18.55 -6.43 10.57
C ILE A 384 -19.70 -6.17 9.61
N LEU A 385 -19.61 -5.11 8.80
CA LEU A 385 -20.69 -4.69 7.91
C LEU A 385 -20.81 -5.55 6.65
N MET A 386 -19.70 -6.11 6.19
CA MET A 386 -19.59 -6.90 4.96
C MET A 386 -19.04 -8.29 5.28
N ASN A 387 -19.53 -9.30 4.58
CA ASN A 387 -19.01 -10.65 4.72
C ASN A 387 -17.64 -10.82 4.02
N ASP A 388 -16.95 -11.92 4.33
CA ASP A 388 -15.63 -12.25 3.77
C ASP A 388 -15.62 -12.51 2.26
N GLU A 389 -16.79 -12.67 1.62
CA GLU A 389 -16.91 -12.83 0.17
C GLU A 389 -17.00 -11.49 -0.55
N HIS A 390 -17.44 -10.43 0.14
CA HIS A 390 -17.69 -9.11 -0.42
C HIS A 390 -16.69 -8.03 -0.01
N TYR A 391 -15.86 -8.25 1.03
CA TYR A 391 -14.84 -7.30 1.49
C TYR A 391 -13.45 -7.92 1.56
N TYR A 392 -12.53 -7.41 0.74
CA TYR A 392 -11.16 -7.91 0.62
C TYR A 392 -10.21 -6.78 1.03
N ARG A 393 -9.46 -7.00 2.11
CA ARG A 393 -8.41 -6.07 2.57
C ARG A 393 -7.03 -6.63 2.28
N TRP A 394 -6.25 -5.91 1.49
CA TRP A 394 -4.84 -6.21 1.24
C TRP A 394 -3.97 -5.25 2.04
N GLN A 395 -3.25 -5.77 3.02
CA GLN A 395 -2.41 -4.99 3.92
C GLN A 395 -1.16 -5.77 4.28
N VAL A 396 -0.03 -5.06 4.36
CA VAL A 396 1.27 -5.63 4.74
C VAL A 396 1.78 -4.99 6.02
N TRP A 397 2.44 -5.78 6.85
CA TRP A 397 3.10 -5.30 8.06
C TRP A 397 4.61 -5.31 7.87
N PHE A 398 5.24 -4.17 8.07
CA PHE A 398 6.69 -4.01 7.96
C PHE A 398 7.36 -4.41 9.26
N GLU A 399 8.57 -4.94 9.15
CA GLU A 399 9.45 -5.17 10.29
C GLU A 399 9.98 -3.88 10.91
N GLU A 400 10.14 -2.83 10.09
CA GLU A 400 10.64 -1.52 10.48
C GLU A 400 9.83 -0.41 9.80
N LEU A 401 9.77 0.76 10.43
CA LEU A 401 9.05 1.90 9.88
C LEU A 401 9.66 2.39 8.56
N ILE A 402 8.90 2.28 7.48
CA ILE A 402 9.22 2.91 6.18
C ILE A 402 8.55 4.28 6.13
N GLN A 403 9.35 5.35 6.09
CA GLN A 403 8.87 6.73 6.02
C GLN A 403 8.14 7.04 4.71
N LEU A 404 7.08 7.85 4.78
CA LEU A 404 6.19 8.16 3.66
C LEU A 404 6.87 8.92 2.51
N ASP A 405 7.92 9.68 2.80
CA ASP A 405 8.59 10.59 1.87
C ASP A 405 10.05 10.20 1.57
N LYS A 406 10.51 9.06 2.09
CA LYS A 406 11.89 8.60 1.89
C LYS A 406 12.04 7.94 0.53
N TYR A 407 12.25 8.78 -0.49
CA TYR A 407 12.53 8.33 -1.85
C TYR A 407 14.02 8.03 -2.04
N GLU A 408 14.40 6.77 -1.81
CA GLU A 408 15.70 6.19 -2.12
C GLU A 408 15.48 4.93 -2.96
N THR A 409 16.33 4.67 -3.95
CA THR A 409 16.18 3.52 -4.85
C THR A 409 16.03 2.20 -4.08
N ASP A 410 16.76 2.05 -2.98
CA ASP A 410 16.71 0.86 -2.15
C ASP A 410 15.36 0.69 -1.42
N ILE A 411 14.73 1.80 -1.02
CA ILE A 411 13.41 1.78 -0.38
C ILE A 411 12.33 1.45 -1.41
N VAL A 412 12.43 2.00 -2.63
CA VAL A 412 11.52 1.66 -3.74
C VAL A 412 11.63 0.17 -4.09
N ASN A 413 12.86 -0.34 -4.22
CA ASN A 413 13.11 -1.76 -4.47
C ASN A 413 12.60 -2.64 -3.30
N LYS A 414 12.78 -2.20 -2.04
CA LYS A 414 12.23 -2.88 -0.86
C LYS A 414 10.71 -3.01 -0.95
N LEU A 415 10.02 -1.92 -1.23
CA LEU A 415 8.55 -1.91 -1.36
C LEU A 415 8.07 -2.76 -2.54
N GLU A 416 8.79 -2.73 -3.67
CA GLU A 416 8.48 -3.57 -4.83
C GLU A 416 8.58 -5.07 -4.50
N ASN A 417 9.65 -5.48 -3.83
CA ASN A 417 9.83 -6.86 -3.41
C ASN A 417 8.74 -7.30 -2.40
N ILE A 418 8.42 -6.44 -1.43
CA ILE A 418 7.35 -6.70 -0.46
C ILE A 418 6.01 -6.89 -1.18
N ALA A 419 5.69 -6.04 -2.16
CA ALA A 419 4.44 -6.13 -2.92
C ALA A 419 4.33 -7.44 -3.69
N TYR A 420 5.41 -7.86 -4.38
CA TYR A 420 5.44 -9.12 -5.10
C TYR A 420 5.39 -10.34 -4.19
N GLU A 421 6.09 -10.27 -3.07
CA GLU A 421 6.05 -11.33 -2.07
C GLU A 421 4.63 -11.52 -1.55
N TYR A 422 3.94 -10.44 -1.20
CA TYR A 422 2.55 -10.49 -0.76
C TYR A 422 1.63 -11.07 -1.85
N TRP A 423 1.84 -10.68 -3.11
CA TRP A 423 1.09 -11.27 -4.24
C TRP A 423 1.27 -12.79 -4.33
N GLU A 424 2.51 -13.27 -4.23
CA GLU A 424 2.80 -14.70 -4.31
C GLU A 424 2.29 -15.48 -3.10
N GLU A 425 2.29 -14.86 -1.92
CA GLU A 425 1.63 -15.42 -0.73
C GLU A 425 0.13 -15.58 -0.96
N MET A 426 -0.52 -14.58 -1.56
CA MET A 426 -1.95 -14.68 -1.85
C MET A 426 -2.27 -15.80 -2.86
N GLU A 427 -1.43 -15.99 -3.88
CA GLU A 427 -1.62 -17.08 -4.85
C GLU A 427 -1.54 -18.48 -4.22
N ILE A 428 -0.84 -18.63 -3.09
CA ILE A 428 -0.54 -19.94 -2.50
C ILE A 428 -1.33 -20.20 -1.22
N TYR A 429 -1.48 -19.21 -0.35
CA TYR A 429 -2.03 -19.38 1.00
C TYR A 429 -3.43 -18.78 1.20
N ASP A 430 -3.94 -17.95 0.29
CA ASP A 430 -5.18 -17.18 0.52
C ASP A 430 -6.48 -17.97 0.26
N ASN A 431 -6.48 -19.29 0.50
CA ASN A 431 -7.67 -20.14 0.38
C ASN A 431 -8.51 -19.89 -0.89
N ASN A 432 -7.82 -19.70 -2.03
CA ASN A 432 -8.41 -19.41 -3.33
C ASN A 432 -9.16 -18.06 -3.46
N ARG A 433 -9.07 -17.14 -2.49
CA ARG A 433 -9.71 -15.80 -2.53
C ARG A 433 -9.22 -14.97 -3.71
N LEU A 434 -7.90 -14.87 -3.92
CA LEU A 434 -7.35 -14.14 -5.08
C LEU A 434 -7.90 -14.64 -6.43
N ASN A 435 -8.04 -15.96 -6.61
CA ASN A 435 -8.61 -16.50 -7.84
C ASN A 435 -10.10 -16.17 -7.97
N ARG A 436 -10.89 -16.25 -6.88
CA ARG A 436 -12.29 -15.80 -6.87
C ARG A 436 -12.41 -14.33 -7.26
N LEU A 437 -11.52 -13.48 -6.72
CA LEU A 437 -11.45 -12.06 -7.10
C LEU A 437 -11.14 -11.90 -8.60
N ILE A 438 -10.15 -12.62 -9.12
CA ILE A 438 -9.78 -12.55 -10.54
C ILE A 438 -10.95 -13.00 -11.42
N GLU A 439 -11.65 -14.08 -11.07
CA GLU A 439 -12.81 -14.57 -11.82
C GLU A 439 -13.95 -13.55 -11.81
N ARG A 440 -14.30 -13.03 -10.64
CA ARG A 440 -15.28 -11.94 -10.46
C ARG A 440 -14.95 -10.76 -11.36
N LEU A 441 -13.76 -10.19 -11.20
CA LEU A 441 -13.33 -9.01 -11.97
C LEU A 441 -13.13 -9.28 -13.46
N ARG A 442 -13.04 -10.55 -13.90
CA ARG A 442 -12.87 -10.90 -15.31
C ARG A 442 -14.20 -11.07 -16.05
N PHE A 443 -15.21 -11.66 -15.41
CA PHE A 443 -16.42 -12.10 -16.09
C PHE A 443 -17.68 -11.31 -15.73
N GLU A 444 -17.72 -10.71 -14.54
CA GLU A 444 -18.78 -9.82 -14.04
C GLU A 444 -18.46 -8.35 -14.39
#